data_AF-A0A372YM71-F1
#
_entry.id   AF-A0A372YM71-F1
#
_cell.length_a   1.000
_cell.length_b   1.000
_cell.length_c   1.000
_cell.angle_alpha   90.00
_cell.angle_beta   90.00
_cell.angle_gamma   90.00
#
_symmetry.space_group_name_H-M   'P 1'
#
loop_
_entity.id
_entity.type
_entity.pdbx_description
1 polymer ?
#
loop_
_entity_poly.entity_id
_entity_poly.type
_entity_poly.pdbx_seq_one_letter_code
_entity_poly.pdbx_strand_id
1 'polypeptide(L)'
;MTREKVKQVMLDYIENKYDEEFEVFGMDYKSWDNGGVETMYAYPKGKNPNYYFYVERTGENKITDDYVIFTMQEVYEKKAKKIIKKYYPNAIVTVGIANSGPVPDNFRPNMDFDKFARYANKSVTFGCSIYLVAESEEDLDEKKVKQLEEELRKVNDVGKITFLGYSAKGFDQYIIHDPFNTQEENRSYSTNGMNFEKDLSWGAIDIEYEYKEE
;
A
#
# COMPACT_ATOMS: atom_id res chain seq x y z
N MET A 1 -24.95 3.43 -19.38
CA MET A 1 -25.01 2.28 -18.46
C MET A 1 -25.51 2.80 -17.11
N THR A 2 -26.33 2.07 -16.35
CA THR A 2 -26.73 2.50 -14.99
C THR A 2 -25.58 2.25 -14.01
N ARG A 3 -25.55 2.97 -12.88
CA ARG A 3 -24.55 2.77 -11.81
C ARG A 3 -24.48 1.30 -11.37
N GLU A 4 -25.65 0.68 -11.14
CA GLU A 4 -25.73 -0.73 -10.74
C GLU A 4 -25.19 -1.68 -11.81
N LYS A 5 -25.41 -1.38 -13.09
CA LYS A 5 -24.87 -2.20 -14.19
C LYS A 5 -23.35 -2.04 -14.32
N VAL A 6 -22.80 -0.86 -14.06
CA VAL A 6 -21.34 -0.65 -14.03
C VAL A 6 -20.72 -1.44 -12.88
N LYS A 7 -21.30 -1.35 -11.67
CA LYS A 7 -20.89 -2.14 -10.51
C LYS A 7 -20.83 -3.63 -10.82
N GLN A 8 -21.91 -4.20 -11.37
CA GLN A 8 -21.96 -5.62 -11.67
C GLN A 8 -20.91 -6.02 -12.71
N VAL A 9 -20.72 -5.22 -13.77
CA VAL A 9 -19.70 -5.51 -14.80
C VAL A 9 -18.28 -5.53 -14.21
N MET A 10 -17.97 -4.63 -13.28
CA MET A 10 -16.65 -4.58 -12.63
C MET A 10 -16.47 -5.73 -11.62
N LEU A 11 -17.53 -6.10 -10.90
CA LEU A 11 -17.52 -7.25 -9.99
C LEU A 11 -17.37 -8.57 -10.78
N ASP A 12 -18.19 -8.78 -11.82
CA ASP A 12 -18.09 -9.94 -12.70
C ASP A 12 -16.68 -10.07 -13.30
N TYR A 13 -16.04 -8.95 -13.65
CA TYR A 13 -14.66 -8.96 -14.18
C TYR A 13 -13.68 -9.59 -13.19
N ILE A 14 -13.66 -9.14 -11.93
CA ILE A 14 -12.71 -9.66 -10.93
C ILE A 14 -13.06 -11.08 -10.49
N GLU A 15 -14.35 -11.41 -10.34
CA GLU A 15 -14.79 -12.76 -9.96
C GLU A 15 -14.41 -13.78 -11.04
N ASN A 16 -14.65 -13.46 -12.32
CA ASN A 16 -14.27 -14.33 -13.43
C ASN A 16 -12.73 -14.42 -13.61
N LYS A 17 -11.99 -13.34 -13.33
CA LYS A 17 -10.53 -13.33 -13.50
C LYS A 17 -9.82 -14.18 -12.46
N TYR A 18 -10.33 -14.20 -11.22
CA TYR A 18 -9.67 -14.84 -10.09
C TYR A 18 -10.36 -16.11 -9.57
N ASP A 19 -11.58 -16.43 -10.04
CA ASP A 19 -12.37 -17.56 -9.55
C ASP A 19 -12.61 -17.48 -8.02
N GLU A 20 -12.90 -16.26 -7.54
CA GLU A 20 -13.12 -15.91 -6.13
C GLU A 20 -14.31 -14.96 -6.01
N GLU A 21 -15.01 -14.97 -4.87
CA GLU A 21 -16.14 -14.05 -4.60
C GLU A 21 -15.67 -12.78 -3.87
N PHE A 22 -16.22 -11.62 -4.28
CA PHE A 22 -15.86 -10.33 -3.70
C PHE A 22 -17.08 -9.54 -3.20
N GLU A 23 -16.84 -8.65 -2.24
CA GLU A 23 -17.81 -7.67 -1.76
C GLU A 23 -17.34 -6.25 -2.08
N VAL A 24 -18.29 -5.33 -2.23
CA VAL A 24 -18.02 -3.94 -2.61
C VAL A 24 -18.21 -3.04 -1.39
N PHE A 25 -17.14 -2.38 -0.97
CA PHE A 25 -17.16 -1.38 0.10
C PHE A 25 -17.80 -0.07 -0.39
N GLY A 26 -17.43 0.37 -1.58
CA GLY A 26 -17.86 1.64 -2.14
C GLY A 26 -17.55 1.77 -3.63
N MET A 27 -18.03 2.86 -4.23
CA MET A 27 -17.72 3.22 -5.62
C MET A 27 -17.70 4.73 -5.80
N ASP A 28 -16.68 5.20 -6.50
CA ASP A 28 -16.60 6.57 -6.99
C ASP A 28 -16.93 6.65 -8.48
N TYR A 29 -17.68 7.68 -8.83
CA TYR A 29 -18.09 7.96 -10.20
C TYR A 29 -17.51 9.30 -10.61
N LYS A 30 -16.69 9.29 -11.67
CA LYS A 30 -15.90 10.41 -12.21
C LYS A 30 -14.74 10.81 -11.30
N SER A 31 -13.76 9.92 -11.15
CA SER A 31 -12.48 10.29 -10.54
C SER A 31 -11.79 11.33 -11.42
N TRP A 32 -11.39 12.45 -10.82
CA TRP A 32 -10.82 13.60 -11.50
C TRP A 32 -9.34 13.40 -11.89
N ASP A 33 -8.69 12.38 -11.34
CA ASP A 33 -7.23 12.28 -11.33
C ASP A 33 -6.64 11.26 -12.32
N ASN A 34 -7.44 10.41 -12.99
CA ASN A 34 -6.83 9.25 -13.69
C ASN A 34 -7.48 8.68 -14.96
N GLY A 35 -8.32 9.41 -15.70
CA GLY A 35 -8.93 8.87 -16.95
C GLY A 35 -9.84 7.63 -16.80
N GLY A 36 -9.93 7.08 -15.57
CA GLY A 36 -10.92 6.15 -15.05
C GLY A 36 -12.23 6.86 -14.79
N VAL A 37 -13.30 6.42 -15.45
CA VAL A 37 -14.63 7.01 -15.26
C VAL A 37 -15.24 6.51 -13.95
N GLU A 38 -14.88 5.30 -13.49
CA GLU A 38 -15.38 4.70 -12.25
C GLU A 38 -14.30 3.92 -11.50
N THR A 39 -14.27 4.06 -10.16
CA THR A 39 -13.39 3.30 -9.26
C THR A 39 -14.26 2.54 -8.27
N MET A 40 -14.09 1.23 -8.19
CA MET A 40 -14.75 0.34 -7.24
C MET A 40 -13.76 -0.09 -6.16
N TYR A 41 -14.21 -0.06 -4.92
CA TYR A 41 -13.47 -0.46 -3.74
C TYR A 41 -13.96 -1.87 -3.35
N ALA A 42 -13.17 -2.90 -3.64
CA ALA A 42 -13.56 -4.29 -3.46
C ALA A 42 -12.67 -5.02 -2.44
N TYR A 43 -13.21 -6.03 -1.78
CA TYR A 43 -12.47 -6.88 -0.85
C TYR A 43 -12.97 -8.34 -0.94
N PRO A 44 -12.14 -9.34 -0.63
CA PRO A 44 -12.59 -10.73 -0.66
C PRO A 44 -13.73 -10.94 0.34
N LYS A 45 -14.78 -11.66 -0.07
CA LYS A 45 -15.99 -11.85 0.72
C LYS A 45 -15.69 -12.41 2.11
N GLY A 46 -16.30 -11.82 3.14
CA GLY A 46 -16.07 -12.21 4.54
C GLY A 46 -14.73 -11.75 5.14
N LYS A 47 -13.97 -10.90 4.44
CA LYS A 47 -12.81 -10.18 5.00
C LYS A 47 -13.20 -8.81 5.54
N ASN A 48 -12.25 -8.13 6.19
CA ASN A 48 -12.47 -6.80 6.73
C ASN A 48 -12.71 -5.80 5.58
N PRO A 49 -13.86 -5.10 5.53
CA PRO A 49 -14.19 -4.17 4.45
C PRO A 49 -13.22 -2.99 4.34
N ASN A 50 -12.50 -2.66 5.41
CA ASN A 50 -11.48 -1.60 5.39
C ASN A 50 -10.16 -2.03 4.73
N TYR A 51 -10.03 -3.32 4.42
CA TYR A 51 -8.91 -3.88 3.68
C TYR A 51 -9.38 -4.20 2.26
N TYR A 52 -9.44 -3.16 1.42
CA TYR A 52 -9.89 -3.23 0.04
C TYR A 52 -8.77 -2.97 -0.97
N PHE A 53 -9.05 -3.30 -2.23
CA PHE A 53 -8.27 -2.97 -3.41
C PHE A 53 -9.14 -2.22 -4.43
N TYR A 54 -8.48 -1.59 -5.40
CA TYR A 54 -9.15 -0.80 -6.43
C TYR A 54 -9.41 -1.64 -7.67
N VAL A 55 -10.59 -1.44 -8.24
CA VAL A 55 -10.93 -1.86 -9.61
C VAL A 55 -11.32 -0.60 -10.36
N GLU A 56 -10.67 -0.34 -11.48
CA GLU A 56 -10.86 0.87 -12.25
C GLU A 56 -11.42 0.54 -13.62
N ARG A 57 -12.35 1.39 -14.09
CA ARG A 57 -12.93 1.28 -15.43
C ARG A 57 -12.71 2.59 -16.18
N THR A 58 -12.00 2.52 -17.29
CA THR A 58 -11.67 3.71 -18.11
C THR A 58 -12.70 3.97 -19.21
N GLY A 59 -12.60 5.13 -19.86
CA GLY A 59 -13.55 5.59 -20.89
C GLY A 59 -13.75 4.63 -22.07
N GLU A 60 -12.79 3.75 -22.33
CA GLU A 60 -12.88 2.71 -23.38
C GLU A 60 -13.52 1.39 -22.88
N ASN A 61 -14.09 1.38 -21.68
CA ASN A 61 -14.55 0.18 -20.96
C ASN A 61 -13.45 -0.83 -20.62
N LYS A 62 -12.17 -0.45 -20.69
CA LYS A 62 -11.08 -1.27 -20.16
C LYS A 62 -11.19 -1.30 -18.63
N ILE A 63 -11.10 -2.49 -18.05
CA ILE A 63 -11.14 -2.70 -16.60
C ILE A 63 -9.77 -3.20 -16.15
N THR A 64 -9.24 -2.60 -15.09
CA THR A 64 -7.99 -2.99 -14.43
C THR A 64 -8.25 -3.15 -12.94
N ASP A 65 -7.41 -3.91 -12.25
CA ASP A 65 -7.55 -4.15 -10.82
C ASP A 65 -6.18 -4.28 -10.14
N ASP A 66 -6.17 -3.97 -8.85
CA ASP A 66 -5.01 -4.05 -7.98
C ASP A 66 -5.01 -5.31 -7.10
N TYR A 67 -5.77 -6.36 -7.42
CA TYR A 67 -5.93 -7.49 -6.49
C TYR A 67 -4.60 -8.23 -6.23
N VAL A 68 -3.75 -8.40 -7.25
CA VAL A 68 -2.42 -8.99 -7.07
C VAL A 68 -1.53 -8.09 -6.21
N ILE A 69 -1.58 -6.77 -6.41
CA ILE A 69 -0.84 -5.81 -5.59
C ILE A 69 -1.30 -5.97 -4.14
N PHE A 70 -2.60 -5.88 -3.89
CA PHE A 70 -3.22 -6.06 -2.59
C PHE A 70 -2.78 -7.34 -1.87
N THR A 71 -2.77 -8.47 -2.55
CA THR A 71 -2.32 -9.74 -1.95
C THR A 71 -0.82 -9.78 -1.69
N MET A 72 0.00 -9.13 -2.53
CA MET A 72 1.44 -8.99 -2.31
C MET A 72 1.79 -8.04 -1.16
N GLN A 73 0.91 -7.09 -0.82
CA GLN A 73 1.15 -6.13 0.26
C GLN A 73 1.48 -6.81 1.59
N GLU A 74 0.80 -7.91 1.93
CA GLU A 74 1.10 -8.68 3.15
C GLU A 74 2.53 -9.23 3.17
N VAL A 75 3.05 -9.65 2.00
CA VAL A 75 4.42 -10.17 1.86
C VAL A 75 5.43 -9.05 2.09
N TYR A 76 5.20 -7.88 1.48
CA TYR A 76 6.02 -6.68 1.70
C TYR A 76 5.99 -6.25 3.16
N GLU A 77 4.80 -6.17 3.75
CA GLU A 77 4.59 -5.76 5.14
C GLU A 77 5.37 -6.66 6.10
N LYS A 78 5.31 -7.98 5.90
CA LYS A 78 6.03 -8.95 6.72
C LYS A 78 7.56 -8.80 6.60
N LYS A 79 8.08 -8.60 5.39
CA LYS A 79 9.52 -8.37 5.14
C LYS A 79 9.98 -7.04 5.77
N ALA A 80 9.23 -5.96 5.54
CA ALA A 80 9.51 -4.62 6.01
C ALA A 80 9.49 -4.52 7.53
N LYS A 81 8.41 -5.00 8.18
CA LYS A 81 8.29 -5.01 9.65
C LYS A 81 9.45 -5.76 10.28
N LYS A 82 9.84 -6.91 9.72
CA LYS A 82 10.99 -7.68 10.24
C LYS A 82 12.29 -6.87 10.21
N ILE A 83 12.55 -6.12 9.13
CA ILE A 83 13.75 -5.26 9.01
C ILE A 83 13.66 -4.07 9.97
N ILE A 84 12.56 -3.31 9.92
CA ILE A 84 12.37 -2.10 10.73
C ILE A 84 12.49 -2.41 12.22
N LYS A 85 11.90 -3.51 12.69
CA LYS A 85 11.93 -3.91 14.10
C LYS A 85 13.34 -4.27 14.61
N LYS A 86 14.32 -4.53 13.74
CA LYS A 86 15.73 -4.67 14.17
C LYS A 86 16.31 -3.35 14.66
N TYR A 87 15.92 -2.24 14.03
CA TYR A 87 16.44 -0.89 14.30
C TYR A 87 15.56 -0.13 15.28
N TYR A 88 14.24 -0.30 15.17
CA TYR A 88 13.22 0.36 16.00
C TYR A 88 12.21 -0.67 16.55
N PRO A 89 12.58 -1.46 17.58
CA PRO A 89 11.75 -2.56 18.11
C PRO A 89 10.36 -2.13 18.58
N ASN A 90 10.22 -0.91 19.09
CA ASN A 90 8.98 -0.40 19.66
C ASN A 90 8.14 0.42 18.67
N ALA A 91 8.62 0.63 17.43
CA ALA A 91 7.89 1.43 16.46
C ALA A 91 6.62 0.74 15.97
N ILE A 92 5.56 1.49 15.70
CA ILE A 92 4.43 1.00 14.92
C ILE A 92 4.73 1.27 13.45
N VAL A 93 4.36 0.32 12.58
CA VAL A 93 4.74 0.34 11.17
C VAL A 93 3.51 0.06 10.32
N THR A 94 3.24 0.94 9.37
CA THR A 94 2.33 0.68 8.25
C THR A 94 3.12 0.55 6.96
N VAL A 95 2.62 -0.29 6.06
CA VAL A 95 3.19 -0.50 4.73
C VAL A 95 2.10 -0.33 3.71
N GLY A 96 2.38 0.49 2.69
CA GLY A 96 1.54 0.67 1.52
C GLY A 96 2.37 0.42 0.27
N ILE A 97 1.70 0.06 -0.81
CA ILE A 97 2.30 -0.05 -2.13
C ILE A 97 1.42 0.72 -3.11
N ALA A 98 2.05 1.52 -3.95
CA ALA A 98 1.40 2.30 -4.98
C ALA A 98 1.97 1.87 -6.33
N ASN A 99 1.10 1.68 -7.30
CA ASN A 99 1.46 1.20 -8.63
C ASN A 99 1.20 2.32 -9.65
N SER A 100 2.12 2.54 -10.58
CA SER A 100 1.99 3.61 -11.59
C SER A 100 1.35 3.15 -12.91
N GLY A 101 1.11 1.85 -13.08
CA GLY A 101 0.61 1.29 -14.33
C GLY A 101 -0.27 0.05 -14.10
N PRO A 102 -0.90 -0.48 -15.15
CA PRO A 102 -1.72 -1.68 -15.01
C PRO A 102 -0.87 -2.89 -14.64
N VAL A 103 -1.34 -3.68 -13.68
CA VAL A 103 -0.75 -4.98 -13.35
C VAL A 103 -0.86 -5.90 -14.58
N PRO A 104 0.20 -6.64 -14.97
CA PRO A 104 0.12 -7.57 -16.10
C PRO A 104 -1.01 -8.60 -15.95
N ASP A 105 -1.76 -8.85 -17.03
CA ASP A 105 -2.96 -9.71 -17.01
C ASP A 105 -2.68 -11.18 -16.65
N ASN A 106 -1.44 -11.64 -16.83
CA ASN A 106 -0.99 -12.99 -16.48
C ASN A 106 -0.63 -13.15 -14.99
N PHE A 107 -0.61 -12.07 -14.20
CA PHE A 107 -0.28 -12.14 -12.78
C PHE A 107 -1.44 -12.72 -11.97
N ARG A 108 -1.13 -13.47 -10.92
CA ARG A 108 -2.11 -14.14 -10.07
C ARG A 108 -1.73 -13.98 -8.59
N PRO A 109 -2.70 -13.93 -7.66
CA PRO A 109 -2.44 -13.75 -6.23
C PRO A 109 -1.46 -14.75 -5.62
N ASN A 110 -1.44 -15.98 -6.13
CA ASN A 110 -0.57 -17.07 -5.66
C ASN A 110 0.76 -17.17 -6.40
N MET A 111 1.14 -16.18 -7.21
CA MET A 111 2.40 -16.20 -7.94
C MET A 111 3.60 -16.09 -7.00
N ASP A 112 4.76 -16.54 -7.48
CA ASP A 112 6.01 -16.42 -6.74
C ASP A 112 6.41 -14.94 -6.55
N PHE A 113 6.90 -14.61 -5.34
CA PHE A 113 7.29 -13.24 -5.00
C PHE A 113 8.46 -12.74 -5.85
N ASP A 114 9.45 -13.58 -6.18
CA ASP A 114 10.59 -13.15 -6.98
C ASP A 114 10.14 -12.87 -8.42
N LYS A 115 9.15 -13.62 -8.94
CA LYS A 115 8.50 -13.29 -10.22
C LYS A 115 7.82 -11.93 -10.17
N PHE A 116 7.08 -11.63 -9.09
CA PHE A 116 6.41 -10.35 -8.89
C PHE A 116 7.42 -9.19 -8.70
N ALA A 117 8.48 -9.41 -7.94
CA ALA A 117 9.50 -8.42 -7.61
C ALA A 117 10.20 -7.86 -8.87
N ARG A 118 10.37 -8.67 -9.93
CA ARG A 118 10.89 -8.19 -11.22
C ARG A 118 10.04 -7.08 -11.84
N TYR A 119 8.72 -7.16 -11.69
CA TYR A 119 7.81 -6.09 -12.09
C TYR A 119 7.82 -4.95 -11.07
N ALA A 120 7.69 -5.28 -9.78
CA ALA A 120 7.54 -4.30 -8.71
C ALA A 120 8.74 -3.36 -8.57
N ASN A 121 9.95 -3.85 -8.78
CA ASN A 121 11.18 -3.05 -8.75
C ASN A 121 11.25 -1.96 -9.83
N LYS A 122 10.35 -1.98 -10.82
CA LYS A 122 10.27 -0.98 -11.88
C LYS A 122 9.01 -0.14 -11.79
N SER A 123 7.88 -0.73 -11.39
CA SER A 123 6.56 -0.12 -11.55
C SER A 123 5.80 0.14 -10.25
N VAL A 124 6.29 -0.37 -9.11
CA VAL A 124 5.62 -0.23 -7.81
C VAL A 124 6.50 0.56 -6.86
N THR A 125 5.93 1.60 -6.25
CA THR A 125 6.55 2.29 -5.12
C THR A 125 6.10 1.64 -3.82
N PHE A 126 7.08 1.18 -3.04
CA PHE A 126 6.87 0.64 -1.71
C PHE A 126 7.03 1.73 -0.64
N GLY A 127 5.99 1.98 0.15
CA GLY A 127 5.96 2.99 1.19
C GLY A 127 5.90 2.40 2.60
N CYS A 128 6.70 2.92 3.52
CA CYS A 128 6.67 2.58 4.94
C CYS A 128 6.48 3.84 5.79
N SER A 129 5.49 3.83 6.68
CA SER A 129 5.40 4.83 7.75
C SER A 129 5.82 4.20 9.08
N ILE A 130 6.78 4.84 9.75
CA ILE A 130 7.38 4.38 11.01
C ILE A 130 7.03 5.38 12.10
N TYR A 131 6.10 5.00 12.96
CA TYR A 131 5.66 5.78 14.10
C TYR A 131 6.52 5.40 15.32
N LEU A 132 7.16 6.37 15.96
CA LEU A 132 8.07 6.10 17.06
C LEU A 132 8.11 7.22 18.11
N VAL A 133 8.60 6.88 19.30
CA VAL A 133 8.85 7.85 20.37
C VAL A 133 10.17 8.58 20.08
N ALA A 134 10.07 9.79 19.57
CA ALA A 134 11.14 10.75 19.30
C ALA A 134 10.54 12.15 19.21
N GLU A 135 11.17 13.13 19.85
CA GLU A 135 10.63 14.49 19.92
C GLU A 135 11.21 15.43 18.87
N SER A 136 12.33 15.05 18.26
CA SER A 136 12.95 15.78 17.16
C SER A 136 13.64 14.83 16.17
N GLU A 137 13.93 15.32 14.96
CA GLU A 137 14.72 14.55 13.98
C GLU A 137 16.11 14.17 14.51
N GLU A 138 16.68 14.98 15.42
CA GLU A 138 17.99 14.76 16.03
C GLU A 138 18.03 13.51 16.94
N ASP A 139 16.86 13.04 17.39
CA ASP A 139 16.73 11.78 18.15
C ASP A 139 16.92 10.55 17.26
N LEU A 140 16.91 10.72 15.93
CA LEU A 140 17.17 9.63 14.99
C LEU A 140 18.68 9.44 14.80
N ASP A 141 19.13 8.22 15.07
CA ASP A 141 20.49 7.81 14.73
C ASP A 141 20.64 7.70 13.20
N GLU A 142 21.29 8.70 12.59
CA GLU A 142 21.52 8.77 11.14
C GLU A 142 22.22 7.51 10.56
N LYS A 143 23.05 6.83 11.34
CA LYS A 143 23.69 5.59 10.89
C LYS A 143 22.66 4.47 10.81
N LYS A 144 21.78 4.33 11.80
CA LYS A 144 20.68 3.36 11.77
C LYS A 144 19.70 3.66 10.64
N VAL A 145 19.38 4.92 10.42
CA VAL A 145 18.49 5.36 9.33
C VAL A 145 19.05 4.92 7.97
N LYS A 146 20.33 5.19 7.69
CA LYS A 146 20.98 4.75 6.45
C LYS A 146 21.02 3.24 6.29
N GLN A 147 21.36 2.51 7.36
CA GLN A 147 21.40 1.04 7.33
C GLN A 147 20.01 0.43 7.11
N LEU A 148 18.97 1.01 7.71
CA LEU A 148 17.59 0.62 7.50
C LEU A 148 17.17 0.83 6.03
N GLU A 149 17.48 1.99 5.46
CA GLU A 149 17.20 2.29 4.05
C GLU A 149 17.89 1.29 3.12
N GLU A 150 19.17 0.96 3.37
CA GLU A 150 19.92 -0.04 2.59
C GLU A 150 19.32 -1.45 2.67
N GLU A 151 18.77 -1.86 3.82
CA GLU A 151 18.07 -3.15 3.92
C GLU A 151 16.70 -3.13 3.23
N LEU A 152 15.96 -2.01 3.30
CA LEU A 152 14.65 -1.89 2.65
C LEU A 152 14.76 -1.78 1.12
N ARG A 153 15.83 -1.16 0.60
CA ARG A 153 16.18 -1.19 -0.84
C ARG A 153 16.31 -2.59 -1.41
N LYS A 154 16.64 -3.59 -0.59
CA LYS A 154 16.69 -5.01 -1.02
C LYS A 154 15.31 -5.67 -1.11
N VAL A 155 14.29 -5.03 -0.56
CA VAL A 155 12.89 -5.47 -0.66
C VAL A 155 12.24 -4.92 -1.91
N ASN A 156 12.47 -3.65 -2.23
CA ASN A 156 12.02 -3.02 -3.47
C ASN A 156 12.99 -1.92 -3.92
N ASP A 157 13.28 -1.86 -5.22
CA ASP A 157 14.20 -0.88 -5.80
C ASP A 157 13.65 0.55 -5.79
N VAL A 158 12.33 0.72 -5.65
CA VAL A 158 11.66 2.02 -5.58
C VAL A 158 10.86 2.10 -4.28
N GLY A 159 11.12 3.11 -3.46
CA GLY A 159 10.39 3.23 -2.20
C GLY A 159 10.57 4.52 -1.42
N LYS A 160 9.80 4.63 -0.35
CA LYS A 160 9.77 5.75 0.59
C LYS A 160 9.68 5.24 2.02
N ILE A 161 10.42 5.86 2.94
CA ILE A 161 10.22 5.75 4.39
C ILE A 161 9.81 7.13 4.90
N THR A 162 8.77 7.17 5.72
CA THR A 162 8.36 8.34 6.49
C THR A 162 8.50 8.00 7.97
N PHE A 163 9.37 8.72 8.69
CA PHE A 163 9.45 8.66 10.15
C PHE A 163 8.52 9.69 10.75
N LEU A 164 7.64 9.26 11.66
CA LEU A 164 6.71 10.11 12.38
C LEU A 164 7.03 10.04 13.87
N GLY A 165 7.57 11.14 14.40
CA GLY A 165 8.04 11.23 15.78
C GLY A 165 7.00 11.81 16.72
N TYR A 166 6.86 11.19 17.91
CA TYR A 166 5.96 11.64 18.98
C TYR A 166 6.70 11.68 20.31
N SER A 167 6.25 12.54 21.22
CA SER A 167 6.59 12.40 22.65
C SER A 167 6.06 11.07 23.19
N ALA A 168 6.63 10.56 24.28
CA ALA A 168 6.16 9.30 24.88
C ALA A 168 4.65 9.34 25.21
N LYS A 169 4.17 10.48 25.73
CA LYS A 169 2.76 10.71 26.01
C LYS A 169 1.91 10.79 24.73
N GLY A 170 2.40 11.50 23.72
CA GLY A 170 1.70 11.62 22.43
C GLY A 170 1.58 10.28 21.73
N PHE A 171 2.64 9.47 21.75
CA PHE A 171 2.65 8.12 21.19
C PHE A 171 1.65 7.21 21.90
N ASP A 172 1.66 7.20 23.24
CA ASP A 172 0.72 6.40 24.03
C ASP A 172 -0.74 6.81 23.74
N GLN A 173 -1.01 8.12 23.70
CA GLN A 173 -2.37 8.64 23.51
C GLN A 173 -2.88 8.46 22.07
N TYR A 174 -2.09 8.78 21.06
CA TYR A 174 -2.57 8.89 19.67
C TYR A 174 -2.19 7.69 18.79
N ILE A 175 -1.24 6.86 19.22
CA ILE A 175 -0.78 5.69 18.47
C ILE A 175 -1.11 4.37 19.16
N ILE A 176 -1.01 4.29 20.50
CA ILE A 176 -1.30 3.05 21.27
C ILE A 176 -2.71 3.00 21.84
N HIS A 177 -3.30 4.12 22.24
CA HIS A 177 -4.68 4.22 22.72
C HIS A 177 -5.51 5.17 21.88
N ASP A 178 -5.28 5.15 20.56
CA ASP A 178 -5.83 6.13 19.63
C ASP A 178 -7.32 6.39 19.88
N PRO A 179 -7.71 7.60 20.33
CA PRO A 179 -9.09 7.91 20.68
C PRO A 179 -10.00 8.01 19.45
N PHE A 180 -9.43 8.01 18.24
CA PHE A 180 -10.17 8.08 16.98
C PHE A 180 -10.49 6.70 16.39
N ASN A 181 -10.17 5.61 17.10
CA ASN A 181 -10.43 4.23 16.71
C ASN A 181 -9.79 3.82 15.37
N THR A 182 -8.69 4.46 14.97
CA THR A 182 -7.96 4.11 13.73
C THR A 182 -7.16 2.81 13.83
N GLN A 183 -7.07 2.23 15.03
CA GLN A 183 -6.29 1.03 15.33
C GLN A 183 -6.95 -0.29 14.96
N GLU A 184 -8.28 -0.40 15.03
CA GLU A 184 -8.95 -1.68 14.75
C GLU A 184 -8.93 -2.03 13.26
N GLU A 185 -8.55 -1.07 12.39
CA GLU A 185 -8.69 -1.17 10.93
C GLU A 185 -7.39 -0.86 10.13
N ASN A 186 -6.30 -0.47 10.82
CA ASN A 186 -4.87 -0.52 10.43
C ASN A 186 -4.49 -0.17 8.97
N ARG A 187 -4.66 1.09 8.54
CA ARG A 187 -3.85 1.68 7.45
C ARG A 187 -3.39 3.12 7.67
N SER A 188 -4.01 3.85 8.59
CA SER A 188 -3.64 5.25 8.89
C SER A 188 -3.69 5.49 10.38
N TYR A 189 -2.69 6.17 10.93
CA TYR A 189 -2.69 6.65 12.31
C TYR A 189 -2.82 8.17 12.33
N SER A 190 -3.29 8.71 13.47
CA SER A 190 -3.41 10.14 13.66
C SER A 190 -2.05 10.85 13.56
N THR A 191 -2.00 11.96 12.83
CA THR A 191 -0.87 12.90 12.86
C THR A 191 -1.02 13.92 14.01
N ASN A 192 -2.07 13.82 14.83
CA ASN A 192 -2.23 14.67 16.01
C ASN A 192 -1.13 14.38 17.03
N GLY A 193 -0.54 15.45 17.58
CA GLY A 193 0.54 15.32 18.55
C GLY A 193 1.87 14.81 17.97
N MET A 194 1.97 14.73 16.64
CA MET A 194 3.24 14.50 15.95
C MET A 194 4.16 15.71 16.15
N ASN A 195 5.41 15.44 16.48
CA ASN A 195 6.43 16.46 16.68
C ASN A 195 7.24 16.74 15.40
N PHE A 196 7.53 15.70 14.62
CA PHE A 196 8.23 15.84 13.35
C PHE A 196 7.83 14.74 12.36
N GLU A 197 8.09 15.04 11.09
CA GLU A 197 7.99 14.10 9.97
C GLU A 197 9.31 14.18 9.17
N LYS A 198 9.94 13.03 8.94
CA LYS A 198 11.15 12.92 8.11
C LYS A 198 10.94 11.92 7.00
N ASP A 199 11.07 12.40 5.76
CA ASP A 199 10.91 11.61 4.56
C ASP A 199 12.25 11.23 3.94
N LEU A 200 12.35 9.98 3.50
CA LEU A 200 13.44 9.45 2.69
C LEU A 200 12.83 8.66 1.54
N SER A 201 13.38 8.83 0.34
CA SER A 201 12.96 8.06 -0.83
C SER A 201 14.16 7.59 -1.64
N TRP A 202 13.95 6.50 -2.37
CA TRP A 202 14.95 5.92 -3.25
C TRP A 202 14.32 5.33 -4.50
N GLY A 203 15.16 5.20 -5.53
CA GLY A 203 14.73 4.74 -6.83
C GLY A 203 13.82 5.73 -7.53
N ALA A 204 13.38 5.32 -8.72
CA ALA A 204 12.36 6.03 -9.49
C ALA A 204 11.55 4.98 -10.25
N ILE A 205 10.25 5.22 -10.35
CA ILE A 205 9.38 4.41 -11.21
C ILE A 205 9.86 4.57 -12.66
N ASP A 206 9.96 3.44 -13.35
CA ASP A 206 10.15 3.40 -14.79
C ASP A 206 8.78 3.39 -15.48
N ILE A 207 8.31 4.59 -15.88
CA ILE A 207 7.00 4.78 -16.50
C ILE A 207 6.91 4.17 -17.91
N GLU A 208 8.05 3.87 -18.55
CA GLU A 208 8.13 3.24 -19.87
C GLU A 208 8.30 1.72 -19.76
N TYR A 209 8.38 1.17 -18.55
CA TYR A 209 8.61 -0.26 -18.36
C TYR A 209 7.39 -1.09 -18.79
N GLU A 210 7.63 -1.99 -19.74
CA GLU A 210 6.71 -3.05 -20.12
C GLU A 210 7.22 -4.40 -19.63
N TYR A 211 6.45 -5.07 -18.78
CA TYR A 211 6.79 -6.41 -18.31
C TYR A 211 6.77 -7.41 -19.47
N LYS A 212 7.86 -8.17 -19.63
CA LYS A 212 7.95 -9.30 -20.57
C LYS A 212 8.17 -10.57 -19.76
N GLU A 213 7.31 -11.55 -19.99
CA GLU A 213 7.48 -12.88 -19.41
C GLU A 213 8.69 -13.56 -20.08
N GLU A 214 9.71 -13.89 -19.27
CA GLU A 214 10.90 -14.64 -19.69
C GLU A 214 10.60 -16.13 -19.91
#